data_AF-A0A952EWU6-F1
#
_entry.id   AF-A0A952EWU6-F1
#
_cell.length_a   1.000
_cell.length_b   1.000
_cell.length_c   1.000
_cell.angle_alpha   90.00
_cell.angle_beta   90.00
_cell.angle_gamma   90.00
#
_symmetry.space_group_name_H-M   'P 1'
#
loop_
_entity.id
_entity.type
_entity.pdbx_description
1 polymer ?
#
loop_
_entity_poly.entity_id
_entity_poly.type
_entity_poly.pdbx_seq_one_letter_code
_entity_poly.pdbx_strand_id
1 'polypeptide(L)' 'ELLLRWRQHGVDGVRLRPAVNATDLPIIVDEVVPPLQQAGRFRTAYTDGETLRTRLGLPVAENRYARSR' A
#
# COMPACT_ATOMS: atom_id res chain seq x y z
N GLU A 1 16.28 3.34 -2.13
CA GLU A 1 17.07 2.27 -1.47
C GLU A 1 16.41 1.55 -0.28
N LEU A 2 16.20 2.19 0.89
CA LEU A 2 15.80 1.46 2.12
C LEU A 2 14.55 0.58 1.96
N LEU A 3 13.47 1.14 1.42
CA LEU A 3 12.20 0.42 1.23
C LEU A 3 12.35 -0.78 0.28
N LEU A 4 13.20 -0.65 -0.74
CA LEU A 4 13.46 -1.71 -1.70
C LEU A 4 14.23 -2.86 -1.05
N ARG A 5 15.20 -2.54 -0.20
CA ARG A 5 15.94 -3.54 0.59
C ARG A 5 15.01 -4.30 1.54
N TRP A 6 14.13 -3.62 2.27
CA TRP A 6 13.18 -4.33 3.15
C TRP A 6 12.24 -5.26 2.39
N ARG A 7 11.78 -4.86 1.20
CA ARG A 7 10.99 -5.73 0.32
C ARG A 7 11.75 -7.01 -0.06
N GLN A 8 13.06 -6.92 -0.33
CA GLN A 8 13.90 -8.10 -0.59
C GLN A 8 14.00 -9.05 0.63
N HIS A 9 13.73 -8.55 1.84
CA HIS A 9 13.68 -9.34 3.07
C HIS A 9 12.25 -9.77 3.47
N GLY A 10 11.27 -9.65 2.56
CA GLY A 10 9.90 -10.13 2.79
C GLY A 10 8.98 -9.13 3.49
N VAL A 11 9.34 -7.85 3.57
CA VAL A 11 8.42 -6.81 4.07
C VAL A 11 7.51 -6.34 2.95
N ASP A 12 6.21 -6.68 2.99
CA ASP A 12 5.27 -6.36 1.90
C ASP A 12 4.88 -4.88 1.81
N GLY A 13 4.94 -4.15 2.93
CA GLY A 13 4.57 -2.75 2.99
C GLY A 13 5.11 -2.05 4.23
N VAL A 14 5.01 -0.72 4.23
CA VAL A 14 5.45 0.13 5.34
C VAL A 14 4.34 1.09 5.75
N ARG A 15 4.31 1.44 7.03
CA ARG A 15 3.49 2.54 7.54
C ARG A 15 4.40 3.73 7.85
N LEU A 16 4.28 4.78 7.06
CA LEU A 16 4.99 6.03 7.33
C LEU A 16 4.30 6.76 8.49
N ARG A 17 5.10 7.40 9.34
CA ARG A 17 4.61 8.20 10.48
C ARG A 17 5.19 9.61 10.36
N PRO A 18 4.55 10.49 9.58
CA PRO A 18 4.97 11.88 9.47
C PRO A 18 4.86 12.59 10.81
N ALA A 19 5.69 13.60 11.04
CA ALA A 19 5.61 14.46 12.22
C ALA A 19 4.48 15.48 12.06
N VAL A 20 4.36 16.08 10.87
CA VAL A 20 3.32 17.05 10.51
C VAL A 20 2.76 16.71 9.15
N ASN A 21 1.52 16.21 9.12
CA ASN A 21 0.89 15.73 7.88
C ASN A 21 0.84 16.80 6.76
N ALA A 22 0.58 18.06 7.10
CA ALA A 22 0.45 19.14 6.13
C ALA A 22 1.76 19.46 5.39
N THR A 23 2.92 19.22 6.03
CA THR A 23 4.25 19.54 5.47
C THR A 23 4.95 18.30 4.96
N ASP A 24 4.88 17.21 5.70
CA ASP A 24 5.63 15.99 5.40
C ASP A 24 4.96 15.12 4.32
N LEU A 25 3.62 15.08 4.25
CA LEU A 25 2.95 14.26 3.24
C LEU A 25 3.22 14.73 1.81
N PRO A 26 3.17 16.03 1.48
CA PRO A 26 3.56 16.50 0.14
C PRO A 26 4.97 16.05 -0.23
N ILE A 27 5.95 16.23 0.67
CA ILE A 27 7.34 15.81 0.44
C ILE A 27 7.43 14.29 0.20
N ILE A 28 6.74 13.48 1.01
CA ILE A 28 6.71 12.02 0.82
C ILE A 28 6.09 11.66 -0.53
N VAL A 29 4.99 12.30 -0.91
CA VAL A 29 4.32 12.05 -2.18
C VAL A 29 5.21 12.43 -3.35
N ASP A 30 5.85 13.59 -3.30
CA ASP A 30 6.63 14.13 -4.41
C ASP A 30 8.01 13.44 -4.55
N GLU A 31 8.64 13.06 -3.45
CA GLU A 31 10.01 12.54 -3.46
C GLU A 31 10.09 11.01 -3.37
N VAL A 32 9.12 10.34 -2.75
CA VAL A 32 9.18 8.88 -2.50
C VAL A 32 8.34 8.09 -3.50
N VAL A 33 7.15 8.58 -3.86
CA VAL A 33 6.24 7.83 -4.75
C VAL A 33 6.81 7.68 -6.17
N PRO A 34 7.35 8.73 -6.84
CA PRO A 34 7.81 8.60 -8.22
C PRO A 34 8.96 7.59 -8.39
N PRO A 35 10.03 7.60 -7.55
CA PRO A 35 11.08 6.59 -7.66
C PRO A 35 10.57 5.16 -7.46
N LEU A 36 9.60 4.94 -6.57
CA LEU A 36 9.00 3.62 -6.36
C LEU A 36 8.14 3.17 -7.54
N GLN A 37 7.45 4.09 -8.21
CA GLN A 37 6.69 3.81 -9.43
C GLN A 37 7.63 3.50 -10.60
N GLN A 38 8.70 4.29 -10.78
CA GLN A 38 9.73 4.05 -11.80
C GLN A 38 10.41 2.70 -11.62
N ALA A 39 10.64 2.26 -10.38
CA ALA A 39 11.19 0.94 -10.07
C ALA A 39 10.16 -0.21 -10.24
N GLY A 40 8.90 0.07 -10.59
CA GLY A 40 7.84 -0.94 -10.68
C GLY A 40 7.45 -1.55 -9.32
N ARG A 41 7.70 -0.84 -8.22
CA ARG A 41 7.49 -1.32 -6.84
C ARG A 41 6.28 -0.69 -6.15
N PHE A 42 5.66 0.29 -6.79
CA PHE A 42 4.44 0.94 -6.32
C PHE A 42 3.46 1.17 -7.46
N ARG A 43 2.17 1.21 -7.11
CA ARG A 43 1.06 1.40 -8.05
C ARG A 43 1.08 2.81 -8.66
N THR A 44 0.63 2.92 -9.90
CA THR A 44 0.51 4.19 -10.64
C THR A 44 -0.92 4.74 -10.68
N ALA A 45 -1.91 3.90 -10.43
CA ALA A 45 -3.32 4.27 -10.40
C ALA A 45 -4.09 3.43 -9.37
N TYR A 46 -5.31 3.86 -9.08
CA TYR A 46 -6.30 3.09 -8.34
C TYR A 46 -7.44 2.69 -9.28
N THR A 47 -8.02 1.53 -9.03
CA THR A 47 -9.20 1.06 -9.79
C THR A 47 -10.47 1.48 -9.05
N ASP A 48 -11.42 2.06 -9.79
CA ASP A 48 -12.71 2.44 -9.24
C ASP A 48 -13.47 1.21 -8.71
N GLY A 49 -14.06 1.35 -7.52
CA GLY A 49 -14.77 0.25 -6.85
C GLY A 49 -13.87 -0.82 -6.23
N GLU A 50 -12.54 -0.70 -6.30
CA GLU A 50 -11.61 -1.65 -5.68
C GLU A 50 -11.74 -1.63 -4.14
N THR A 51 -11.95 -2.81 -3.54
CA THR A 51 -11.95 -2.92 -2.08
C THR A 51 -10.53 -2.88 -1.52
N LEU A 52 -10.38 -2.43 -0.27
CA LEU A 52 -9.07 -2.48 0.41
C LEU A 52 -8.49 -3.90 0.48
N ARG A 53 -9.33 -4.95 0.61
CA ARG A 53 -8.84 -6.34 0.60
C ARG A 53 -8.25 -6.70 -0.74
N THR A 54 -8.95 -6.41 -1.83
CA THR A 54 -8.47 -6.61 -3.21
C THR A 54 -7.12 -5.92 -3.41
N ARG A 55 -7.02 -4.65 -3.00
CA ARG A 55 -5.78 -3.86 -3.11
C ARG A 55 -4.59 -4.46 -2.38
N LEU A 56 -4.83 -5.13 -1.27
CA LEU A 56 -3.80 -5.73 -0.42
C LEU A 56 -3.60 -7.23 -0.70
N GLY A 57 -4.28 -7.80 -1.69
CA GLY A 57 -4.21 -9.24 -1.98
C GLY A 57 -4.79 -10.12 -0.87
N LEU A 58 -5.68 -9.57 -0.03
CA LEU A 58 -6.29 -10.28 1.09
C LEU A 58 -7.51 -11.09 0.62
N PRO A 59 -7.73 -12.31 1.16
CA PRO A 59 -8.88 -13.14 0.80
C PRO A 59 -10.20 -12.50 1.23
N VAL A 60 -11.30 -12.94 0.60
CA VAL A 60 -12.65 -12.54 1.02
C VAL A 60 -12.90 -13.00 2.46
N ALA A 61 -13.37 -12.09 3.31
CA ALA A 61 -13.76 -12.41 4.67
C ALA A 61 -15.19 -12.98 4.67
N GLU A 62 -15.32 -14.29 4.52
CA GLU A 62 -16.63 -14.96 4.54
C GLU A 62 -17.31 -14.78 5.90
N ASN A 63 -18.61 -14.44 5.85
CA ASN A 63 -19.40 -14.37 7.06
C ASN A 63 -19.55 -15.77 7.67
N ARG A 64 -19.27 -15.91 8.96
CA ARG A 64 -19.40 -17.17 9.71
C ARG A 64 -20.78 -17.82 9.61
N TYR A 65 -21.85 -17.04 9.38
CA TYR A 65 -23.22 -17.51 9.25
C TYR A 65 -23.65 -17.77 7.79
N ALA A 66 -22.75 -17.62 6.81
CA ALA A 66 -23.11 -17.80 5.40
C ALA A 66 -23.50 -19.25 5.04
N ARG A 67 -23.03 -20.24 5.82
CA ARG A 67 -23.30 -21.67 5.62
C ARG A 67 -24.53 -22.20 6.36
N SER A 68 -25.15 -21.39 7.23
CA SER A 68 -26.30 -21.80 8.03
C SER A 68 -27.65 -21.33 7.44
N ARG A 69 -27.65 -20.95 6.17
CA ARG A 69 -28.85 -20.57 5.41
C ARG A 69 -29.19 -21.63 4.38
#